data_AF-A0A942K649-F1
#
_entry.id   AF-A0A942K649-F1
#
_cell.length_a   1.000
_cell.length_b   1.000
_cell.length_c   1.000
_cell.angle_alpha   90.00
_cell.angle_beta   90.00
_cell.angle_gamma   90.00
#
_symmetry.space_group_name_H-M   'P 1'
#
loop_
_entity.id
_entity.type
_entity.pdbx_description
1 polymer ?
#
loop_
_entity_poly.entity_id
_entity_poly.type
_entity_poly.pdbx_seq_one_letter_code
_entity_poly.pdbx_strand_id
1 'polypeptide(L)' 'MLQEIVKTAKIAADAAEQDQDKTLLFAYYDILGVVKTQAEAMDVPLSDIGMDAIDPDKYLTSTFD' A
#
# COMPACT_ATOMS: atom_id res chain seq x y z
N MET A 1 8.90 -12.50 1.47
CA MET A 1 9.05 -11.49 0.39
C MET A 1 7.88 -10.51 0.37
N LEU A 2 6.64 -10.90 0.05
CA LEU A 2 5.49 -9.96 0.02
C LEU A 2 5.31 -9.19 1.34
N GLN A 3 5.38 -9.87 2.49
CA GLN A 3 5.29 -9.24 3.81
C GLN A 3 6.36 -8.14 4.06
N GLU A 4 7.58 -8.31 3.56
CA GLU A 4 8.65 -7.31 3.71
C GLU A 4 8.40 -6.09 2.82
N ILE A 5 7.83 -6.30 1.63
CA ILE A 5 7.40 -5.22 0.74
C ILE A 5 6.28 -4.42 1.42
N VAL A 6 5.25 -5.09 1.96
CA VAL A 6 4.15 -4.44 2.69
C VAL A 6 4.68 -3.61 3.85
N LYS A 7 5.55 -4.20 4.68
CA LYS A 7 6.15 -3.50 5.82
C LYS A 7 6.92 -2.25 5.39
N THR A 8 7.76 -2.38 4.36
CA THR A 8 8.61 -1.27 3.90
C THR A 8 7.79 -0.17 3.24
N ALA A 9 6.84 -0.53 2.38
CA ALA A 9 5.94 0.40 1.72
C ALA A 9 5.07 1.15 2.74
N LYS A 10 4.58 0.47 3.78
CA LYS A 10 3.80 1.10 4.85
C LYS A 10 4.62 2.12 5.64
N ILE A 11 5.83 1.77 6.08
CA ILE A 11 6.72 2.70 6.79
C ILE A 11 7.02 3.94 5.92
N ALA A 12 7.28 3.73 4.63
CA ALA A 12 7.58 4.81 3.72
C ALA A 12 6.34 5.68 3.41
N ALA A 13 5.15 5.07 3.32
CA ALA A 13 3.88 5.78 3.20
C ALA A 13 3.59 6.63 4.44
N ASP A 14 3.77 6.08 5.65
CA ASP A 14 3.57 6.82 6.90
C ASP A 14 4.53 8.03 6.99
N ALA A 15 5.78 7.88 6.53
CA ALA A 15 6.73 8.99 6.46
C ALA A 15 6.30 10.05 5.42
N ALA A 16 5.89 9.63 4.23
CA ALA A 16 5.40 10.55 3.20
C ALA A 16 4.13 11.30 3.64
N GLU A 17 3.25 10.65 4.40
CA GLU A 17 2.06 11.29 4.98
C GLU A 17 2.44 12.34 6.03
N GLN A 18 3.41 12.05 6.91
CA GLN A 18 3.94 13.01 7.89
C GLN A 18 4.58 14.23 7.22
N ASP A 19 5.33 14.00 6.13
CA ASP A 19 5.98 15.05 5.34
C ASP A 19 5.03 15.77 4.38
N GLN A 20 3.75 15.37 4.33
CA GLN A 20 2.72 15.86 3.40
C GLN A 20 3.11 15.72 1.91
N ASP A 21 4.03 14.81 1.59
CA ASP A 21 4.39 14.49 0.22
C ASP A 21 3.36 13.54 -0.40
N LYS A 22 2.29 14.13 -0.94
CA LYS A 22 1.20 13.39 -1.59
C LYS A 22 1.68 12.54 -2.77
N THR A 23 2.75 12.96 -3.47
CA THR A 23 3.24 12.23 -4.64
C THR A 23 3.88 10.92 -4.21
N LEU A 24 4.75 10.96 -3.20
CA LEU A 24 5.34 9.76 -2.62
C LEU A 24 4.29 8.89 -1.94
N LEU A 25 3.36 9.50 -1.21
CA LEU A 25 2.27 8.78 -0.55
C LEU A 25 1.45 7.96 -1.57
N PHE A 26 1.08 8.56 -2.70
CA PHE A 26 0.35 7.85 -3.76
C PHE A 26 1.19 6.73 -4.37
N ALA A 27 2.48 6.97 -4.62
CA ALA A 27 3.37 5.93 -5.15
C ALA A 27 3.49 4.71 -4.20
N TYR A 28 3.54 4.93 -2.89
CA TYR A 28 3.59 3.82 -1.92
C TYR A 28 2.26 3.06 -1.82
N TYR A 29 1.12 3.75 -1.94
CA TYR A 29 -0.18 3.07 -2.00
C TYR A 29 -0.40 2.30 -3.30
N ASP A 30 0.13 2.78 -4.43
CA ASP A 30 0.14 2.02 -5.70
C ASP A 30 0.95 0.71 -5.56
N ILE A 31 2.12 0.77 -4.91
CA ILE A 31 2.90 -0.44 -4.58
C ILE A 31 2.08 -1.40 -3.72
N LEU A 32 1.37 -0.90 -2.70
CA LEU A 32 0.49 -1.73 -1.87
C LEU A 32 -0.64 -2.36 -2.70
N GLY A 33 -1.24 -1.63 -3.64
CA GLY A 33 -2.25 -2.16 -4.57
C GLY A 33 -1.72 -3.29 -5.46
N VAL A 34 -0.49 -3.14 -5.97
CA VAL A 34 0.19 -4.21 -6.72
C VAL A 34 0.43 -5.43 -5.85
N VAL A 35 0.86 -5.25 -4.59
CA VAL A 35 1.08 -6.37 -3.66
C VAL A 35 -0.22 -7.10 -3.34
N LYS A 36 -1.34 -6.39 -3.13
CA LYS A 36 -2.67 -6.99 -2.96
C LYS A 36 -3.02 -7.87 -4.15
N THR A 37 -2.87 -7.34 -5.37
CA THR A 37 -3.15 -8.07 -6.62
C THR A 37 -2.29 -9.34 -6.72
N GLN A 38 -1.01 -9.27 -6.35
CA GLN A 38 -0.12 -10.44 -6.34
C GLN A 38 -0.53 -11.48 -5.30
N ALA A 39 -0.89 -11.05 -4.08
CA ALA A 39 -1.34 -11.95 -3.02
C ALA A 39 -2.61 -12.69 -3.43
N GLU A 40 -3.59 -11.99 -4.01
CA GLU A 40 -4.81 -12.57 -4.56
C GLU A 40 -4.52 -13.57 -5.69
N ALA A 41 -3.60 -13.23 -6.62
CA ALA A 41 -3.21 -14.13 -7.71
C ALA A 41 -2.46 -15.40 -7.24
N MET A 42 -1.90 -15.38 -6.03
CA MET A 42 -1.16 -16.49 -5.43
C MET A 42 -1.97 -17.25 -4.38
N ASP A 43 -3.26 -16.92 -4.19
CA ASP A 43 -4.11 -17.43 -3.11
C ASP A 43 -3.49 -17.26 -1.71
N VAL A 44 -2.72 -16.17 -1.51
CA VAL A 44 -2.14 -15.81 -0.22
C VAL A 44 -3.10 -14.90 0.56
N PRO A 45 -3.55 -15.29 1.76
CA PRO A 45 -4.40 -14.43 2.58
C PRO A 45 -3.72 -13.09 2.91
N LEU A 46 -4.46 -11.99 2.79
CA LEU A 46 -3.93 -10.64 3.08
C LEU A 46 -3.48 -10.49 4.54
N SER A 47 -4.10 -11.22 5.47
CA SER A 47 -3.68 -11.30 6.87
C SER A 47 -2.25 -11.82 7.04
N ASP A 48 -1.83 -12.75 6.18
CA ASP A 48 -0.53 -13.43 6.30
C ASP A 48 0.62 -12.51 5.88
N ILE A 49 0.31 -11.46 5.13
CA ILE A 49 1.27 -10.45 4.67
C ILE A 49 1.07 -9.08 5.35
N GLY A 50 0.12 -8.95 6.28
CA GLY A 50 -0.14 -7.73 7.04
C GLY A 50 -0.85 -6.62 6.24
N MET A 51 -1.70 -7.01 5.27
CA MET A 51 -2.49 -6.09 4.43
C MET A 51 -3.97 -6.00 4.81
N ASP A 52 -4.44 -6.80 5.75
CA ASP A 52 -5.83 -6.89 6.20
C ASP A 52 -6.42 -5.55 6.70
N ALA A 53 -5.58 -4.69 7.29
CA ALA A 53 -5.98 -3.37 7.78
C ALA A 53 -5.58 -2.21 6.84
N ILE A 54 -5.11 -2.50 5.63
CA ILE A 54 -4.65 -1.49 4.66
C ILE A 54 -5.68 -1.40 3.54
N ASP A 55 -6.17 -0.18 3.30
CA ASP A 55 -6.95 0.13 2.10
C ASP A 55 -6.01 0.75 1.04
N PRO A 56 -5.46 -0.05 0.10
CA PRO A 56 -4.56 0.48 -0.93
C PRO A 56 -5.25 1.46 -1.89
N ASP A 57 -6.58 1.46 -1.95
CA ASP A 57 -7.36 2.32 -2.85
C ASP A 57 -7.73 3.66 -2.21
N LYS A 58 -7.43 3.85 -0.91
CA LYS A 58 -7.76 5.03 -0.11
C LYS A 58 -7.39 6.36 -0.79
N TYR A 59 -6.27 6.37 -1.50
CA TYR A 59 -5.72 7.58 -2.15
C TYR A 59 -5.82 7.57 -3.68
N LEU A 60 -6.35 6.50 -4.28
CA LEU A 60 -6.57 6.42 -5.74
C LEU A 60 -7.84 7.16 -6.18
N THR A 61 -8.80 7.36 -5.28
CA THR A 61 -10.08 8.03 -5.58
C THR A 61 -10.06 9.55 -5.41
N SER A 62 -8.98 10.12 -4.85
CA SER A 62 -8.73 11.56 -4.83
C SER A 62 -8.33 12.08 -6.22
N THR A 63 -9.26 11.94 -7.17
CA THR A 63 -9.20 12.59 -8.47
C THR A 63 -9.62 14.05 -8.30
N PHE A 64 -8.63 14.95 -8.45
CA PHE A 64 -8.78 16.34 -8.88
C PHE A 64 -9.96 17.14 -8.29
N ASP A 65 -9.81 17.64 -7.06
CA ASP A 65 -10.48 18.88 -6.63
C ASP A 65 -9.46 20.04 -6.61
#